data_AF-A0A0M8ZW37-F1
#
_entry.id   AF-A0A0M8ZW37-F1
#
_cell.length_a   1.000
_cell.length_b   1.000
_cell.length_c   1.000
_cell.angle_alpha   90.00
_cell.angle_beta   90.00
_cell.angle_gamma   90.00
#
_symmetry.space_group_name_H-M   'P 1'
#
loop_
_entity.id
_entity.type
_entity.pdbx_description
1 polymer ?
#
loop_
_entity_poly.entity_id
_entity_poly.type
_entity_poly.pdbx_seq_one_letter_code
_entity_poly.pdbx_strand_id
1 'polypeptide(L)'
;MYEPIVLKKRQIRALTGTPAAKVFVITNLLQILIPVLYFNHLGNCVIKKKKLIFELEEGYKNKEKTLYDEYFETQDYWANPIFNNIVIDVFEKKSLNAVEGNN
;
A
#
# COMPACT_ATOMS: atom_id res chain seq x y z
N MET A 1 48.71 10.98 74.56
CA MET A 1 49.24 10.59 73.24
C MET A 1 48.03 10.54 72.31
N TYR A 2 47.91 11.48 71.36
CA TYR A 2 46.76 11.54 70.45
C TYR A 2 47.16 10.88 69.13
N GLU A 3 46.47 9.81 68.74
CA GLU A 3 46.63 9.22 67.42
C GLU A 3 45.89 10.08 66.38
N PRO A 4 46.53 10.43 65.25
CA PRO A 4 45.87 11.19 64.21
C PRO A 4 44.89 10.28 63.46
N ILE A 5 43.60 10.61 63.53
CA ILE A 5 42.57 9.97 62.71
C ILE A 5 42.74 10.46 61.28
N VAL A 6 43.32 9.62 60.42
CA VAL A 6 43.43 9.89 58.98
C VAL A 6 42.05 9.69 58.35
N LEU A 7 41.32 10.79 58.14
CA LEU A 7 40.05 10.78 57.40
C LEU A 7 40.33 10.48 55.91
N LYS A 8 40.08 9.22 55.49
CA LYS A 8 40.14 8.83 54.08
C LYS A 8 39.08 9.61 53.28
N LYS A 9 39.51 10.37 52.27
CA LYS A 9 38.65 11.12 51.36
C LYS A 9 37.64 10.19 50.69
N ARG A 10 36.35 10.43 50.89
CA ARG A 10 35.24 9.65 50.29
C ARG A 10 35.30 9.81 48.77
N GLN A 11 35.70 8.75 48.06
CA GLN A 11 35.67 8.76 46.60
C GLN A 11 34.21 8.92 46.13
N ILE A 12 33.96 9.95 45.33
CA ILE A 12 32.68 10.15 44.66
C ILE A 12 32.52 8.97 43.71
N ARG A 13 31.64 8.03 44.06
CA ARG A 13 31.32 6.91 43.17
C ARG A 13 30.66 7.50 41.93
N ALA A 14 31.33 7.38 40.78
CA ALA A 14 30.77 7.78 39.50
C ALA A 14 29.40 7.11 39.33
N LEU A 15 28.39 7.89 38.94
CA LEU A 15 27.01 7.43 38.77
C LEU A 15 26.92 6.20 37.85
N THR A 16 27.83 6.05 36.89
CA THR A 16 27.91 4.93 35.94
C THR A 16 28.68 3.70 36.44
N GLY A 17 29.31 3.78 37.62
CA GLY A 17 30.15 2.72 38.17
C GLY A 17 29.38 1.63 38.93
N THR A 18 28.12 1.87 39.29
CA THR A 18 27.29 0.90 40.02
C THR A 18 26.53 -0.03 39.08
N PRO A 19 26.41 -1.33 39.38
CA PRO A 19 25.65 -2.28 38.55
C PRO A 19 24.20 -1.81 38.29
N ALA A 20 23.56 -1.20 39.29
CA ALA A 20 22.19 -0.69 39.18
C ALA A 20 22.05 0.44 38.14
N ALA A 21 23.00 1.38 38.10
CA ALA A 21 22.97 2.46 37.12
C ALA A 21 23.21 1.97 35.69
N LYS A 22 24.07 0.96 35.51
CA LYS A 22 24.27 0.32 34.20
C LYS A 22 22.99 -0.34 33.70
N VAL A 23 22.31 -1.08 34.58
CA VAL A 23 21.01 -1.70 34.25
C VAL A 23 19.98 -0.64 33.87
N PHE A 24 19.88 0.46 34.62
CA PHE A 24 18.96 1.57 34.32
C PHE A 24 19.20 2.20 32.94
N VAL A 25 20.46 2.43 32.57
CA VAL A 25 20.81 2.97 31.25
C VAL A 25 20.45 1.98 30.14
N ILE A 26 20.75 0.69 30.33
CA ILE A 26 20.41 -0.35 29.35
C ILE A 26 18.90 -0.48 29.17
N THR A 27 18.11 -0.47 30.25
CA THR A 27 16.66 -0.57 30.18
C THR A 27 16.04 0.63 29.50
N ASN A 28 16.50 1.84 29.79
CA ASN A 28 16.01 3.06 29.11
C ASN A 28 16.34 3.05 27.62
N LEU A 29 17.55 2.59 27.26
CA LEU A 29 17.92 2.44 25.86
C LEU A 29 17.03 1.41 25.14
N LEU A 30 16.79 0.25 25.76
CA LEU A 30 15.90 -0.77 25.20
C LEU A 30 14.45 -0.26 25.03
N GLN A 31 13.93 0.49 26.01
CA GLN A 31 12.60 1.09 25.94
C GLN A 31 12.45 2.06 24.78
N ILE A 32 13.51 2.76 24.37
CA ILE A 32 13.50 3.66 23.21
C ILE A 32 13.71 2.86 21.92
N LEU A 33 14.62 1.89 21.92
CA LEU A 33 15.03 1.16 20.73
C LEU A 33 13.91 0.26 20.19
N ILE A 34 13.15 -0.40 21.07
CA ILE A 34 12.09 -1.33 20.68
C ILE A 34 10.97 -0.62 19.87
N PRO A 35 10.36 0.50 20.34
CA PRO A 35 9.39 1.25 19.55
C PRO A 35 9.95 1.77 18.24
N VAL A 36 11.19 2.28 18.23
CA VAL A 36 11.81 2.82 17.01
C VAL A 36 11.97 1.73 15.94
N LEU A 37 12.42 0.54 16.33
CA LEU A 37 12.52 -0.61 15.41
C LEU A 37 11.14 -1.03 14.90
N TYR A 38 10.12 -1.05 15.77
CA TYR A 38 8.75 -1.37 15.39
C TYR A 38 8.17 -0.38 14.37
N PHE A 39 8.31 0.92 14.61
CA PHE A 39 7.85 1.97 13.68
C PHE A 39 8.62 1.95 12.36
N ASN A 40 9.92 1.66 12.38
CA ASN A 40 10.71 1.52 11.16
C ASN A 40 10.24 0.30 10.33
N HIS A 41 9.93 -0.82 10.99
CA HIS A 41 9.37 -1.98 10.31
C HIS A 41 8.00 -1.70 9.69
N LEU A 42 7.10 -1.04 10.44
CA LEU A 42 5.80 -0.60 9.92
C LEU A 42 5.96 0.36 8.73
N GLY A 43 6.86 1.33 8.81
CA GLY A 43 7.18 2.24 7.71
C GLY A 43 7.59 1.50 6.45
N ASN A 44 8.52 0.53 6.58
CA ASN A 44 8.96 -0.30 5.46
C ASN A 44 7.83 -1.16 4.88
N CYS A 45 6.95 -1.73 5.72
CA CYS A 45 5.77 -2.48 5.26
C CYS A 45 4.80 -1.58 4.48
N VAL A 46 4.54 -0.36 4.95
CA VAL A 46 3.66 0.60 4.27
C VAL A 46 4.25 1.03 2.93
N ILE A 47 5.55 1.34 2.87
CA ILE A 47 6.24 1.71 1.62
C ILE A 47 6.15 0.57 0.61
N LYS A 48 6.42 -0.68 1.04
CA LYS A 48 6.30 -1.86 0.15
C LYS A 48 4.87 -2.06 -0.36
N LYS A 49 3.86 -1.92 0.51
CA LYS A 49 2.46 -2.01 0.08
C LYS A 49 2.09 -0.92 -0.94
N LYS A 50 2.52 0.33 -0.71
CA LYS A 50 2.26 1.43 -1.66
C LYS A 50 2.93 1.18 -3.01
N LYS A 51 4.17 0.67 -3.02
CA LYS A 51 4.89 0.30 -4.25
C LYS A 51 4.14 -0.80 -5.02
N LEU A 52 3.65 -1.82 -4.31
CA LEU A 52 2.89 -2.91 -4.93
C LEU A 52 1.56 -2.44 -5.52
N ILE A 53 0.83 -1.57 -4.83
CA ILE A 53 -0.40 -0.96 -5.35
C ILE A 53 -0.11 -0.17 -6.63
N PHE A 54 0.96 0.64 -6.61
CA PHE A 54 1.36 1.42 -7.78
C PHE A 54 1.74 0.53 -8.97
N GLU A 55 2.52 -0.53 -8.75
CA GLU A 55 2.88 -1.50 -9.80
C GLU A 55 1.64 -2.22 -10.37
N LEU A 56 0.64 -2.53 -9.54
CA LEU A 56 -0.62 -3.11 -10.01
C LEU A 56 -1.46 -2.12 -10.83
N GLU A 57 -1.56 -0.85 -10.39
CA GLU A 57 -2.28 0.19 -11.13
C GLU A 57 -1.63 0.51 -12.47
N GLU A 58 -0.29 0.58 -12.51
CA GLU A 58 0.46 0.82 -13.74
C GLU A 58 0.35 -0.36 -14.71
N GLY A 59 0.38 -1.60 -14.19
CA GLY A 59 0.13 -2.81 -14.97
C GLY A 59 -1.29 -2.86 -15.56
N TYR A 60 -2.30 -2.34 -14.85
CA TYR A 60 -3.67 -2.25 -15.37
C TYR A 60 -3.83 -1.16 -16.43
N LYS A 61 -3.15 -0.02 -16.28
CA LYS A 61 -3.21 1.09 -17.26
C LYS A 61 -2.52 0.77 -18.58
N ASN A 62 -1.47 -0.06 -18.54
CA ASN A 62 -0.74 -0.48 -19.74
C ASN A 62 -1.28 -1.79 -20.36
N LYS A 63 -2.42 -2.29 -19.89
CA LYS A 63 -3.06 -3.45 -20.49
C LYS A 63 -3.64 -3.05 -21.86
N GLU A 64 -3.29 -3.80 -22.90
CA GLU A 64 -3.97 -3.67 -24.20
C GLU A 64 -5.47 -3.90 -24.00
N LYS A 65 -6.29 -3.01 -24.57
CA LYS A 65 -7.74 -3.13 -24.51
C LYS A 65 -8.14 -4.50 -25.03
N THR A 66 -8.79 -5.29 -24.18
CA THR A 66 -9.31 -6.57 -24.63
C THR A 66 -10.62 -6.35 -25.37
N LEU A 67 -11.00 -7.27 -26.26
CA LEU A 67 -12.30 -7.23 -26.94
C LEU A 67 -13.48 -7.18 -25.95
N TYR A 68 -13.30 -7.73 -24.74
CA TYR A 68 -14.28 -7.65 -23.67
C TYR A 68 -14.41 -6.23 -23.11
N ASP A 69 -13.29 -5.52 -22.93
CA ASP A 69 -13.28 -4.14 -22.45
C ASP A 69 -13.93 -3.20 -23.48
N GLU A 70 -13.67 -3.40 -24.77
CA GLU A 70 -14.31 -2.66 -25.87
C GLU A 70 -15.82 -2.94 -25.97
N TYR A 71 -16.23 -4.21 -25.80
CA TYR A 71 -17.64 -4.57 -25.74
C TYR A 71 -18.36 -3.86 -24.58
N PHE A 72 -17.73 -3.82 -23.40
CA PHE A 72 -18.31 -3.19 -22.22
C PHE A 72 -18.42 -1.66 -22.38
N GLU A 73 -17.39 -1.02 -22.94
CA GLU A 73 -17.42 0.42 -23.26
C GLU A 73 -18.48 0.77 -24.30
N THR A 74 -18.73 -0.12 -25.26
CA THR A 74 -19.73 0.11 -26.32
C THR A 74 -21.12 -0.37 -25.94
N GLN A 75 -21.29 -1.11 -24.84
CA GLN A 75 -22.58 -1.64 -24.41
C GLN A 75 -23.62 -0.53 -24.20
N ASP A 76 -23.24 0.57 -23.57
CA ASP A 76 -24.12 1.73 -23.36
C ASP A 76 -24.47 2.44 -24.67
N TYR A 77 -23.56 2.41 -25.65
CA TYR A 77 -23.80 2.94 -26.99
C TYR A 77 -24.85 2.11 -27.74
N TRP A 78 -24.75 0.77 -27.67
CA TRP A 78 -25.71 -0.15 -28.29
C TRP A 78 -27.06 -0.20 -27.55
N ALA A 79 -27.06 0.06 -26.24
CA ALA A 79 -28.29 0.13 -25.44
C ALA A 79 -29.10 1.40 -25.70
N ASN A 80 -28.53 2.40 -26.38
CA ASN A 80 -29.23 3.64 -26.69
C ASN A 80 -30.41 3.37 -27.67
N PRO A 81 -31.64 3.78 -27.33
CA PRO A 81 -32.84 3.48 -28.11
C PRO A 81 -32.75 3.88 -29.59
N ILE A 82 -32.06 4.98 -29.90
CA ILE A 82 -31.92 5.49 -31.26
C ILE A 82 -31.14 4.49 -32.13
N PHE A 83 -30.04 3.97 -31.62
CA PHE A 83 -29.20 3.02 -32.36
C PHE A 83 -29.84 1.64 -32.42
N ASN A 84 -30.46 1.19 -31.33
CA ASN A 84 -31.19 -0.07 -31.32
C ASN A 84 -32.31 -0.08 -32.37
N ASN A 85 -33.08 1.00 -32.47
CA ASN A 85 -34.12 1.14 -33.48
C ASN A 85 -33.55 1.12 -34.90
N ILE A 86 -32.43 1.82 -35.17
CA ILE A 86 -31.78 1.80 -36.49
C ILE A 86 -31.30 0.38 -36.86
N VAL A 87 -30.71 -0.35 -35.91
CA VAL A 87 -30.24 -1.72 -36.13
C VAL A 87 -31.43 -2.62 -36.47
N ILE A 88 -32.53 -2.54 -35.72
CA ILE A 88 -33.77 -3.27 -35.99
C ILE A 88 -34.30 -2.92 -37.40
N ASP A 89 -34.38 -1.64 -37.74
CA ASP A 89 -34.85 -1.15 -39.04
C ASP A 89 -34.02 -1.68 -40.22
N VAL A 90 -32.70 -1.77 -40.03
CA VAL A 90 -31.76 -2.32 -41.03
C VAL A 90 -31.92 -3.83 -41.17
N PHE A 91 -32.11 -4.55 -40.05
CA PHE A 91 -32.35 -6.00 -40.08
C PHE A 91 -33.69 -6.34 -40.72
N GLU A 92 -34.75 -5.58 -40.42
CA GLU A 92 -36.06 -5.74 -41.05
C GLU A 92 -36.00 -5.46 -42.55
N LYS A 93 -35.37 -4.37 -42.98
CA LYS A 93 -35.15 -4.06 -44.41
C LYS A 93 -34.32 -5.12 -45.12
N LYS A 94 -33.26 -5.65 -44.49
CA LYS A 94 -32.48 -6.76 -45.06
C LYS A 94 -33.31 -8.03 -45.20
N SER A 95 -34.15 -8.34 -44.21
CA SER A 95 -35.01 -9.51 -44.27
C SER A 95 -36.04 -9.41 -45.40
N LEU A 96 -36.63 -8.22 -45.61
CA LEU A 96 -37.56 -7.94 -46.71
C LEU A 96 -36.88 -8.06 -48.08
N ASN A 97 -35.70 -7.46 -48.25
CA ASN A 97 -34.94 -7.53 -49.51
C ASN A 97 -34.43 -8.96 -49.82
N ALA A 98 -34.13 -9.76 -48.79
CA ALA A 98 -33.73 -11.16 -48.96
C ALA A 98 -34.91 -12.06 -49.36
N VAL A 99 -36.14 -11.68 -49.01
CA VAL A 99 -37.37 -12.36 -49.44
C VAL A 99 -37.74 -11.97 -50.87
N GLU A 100 -37.55 -10.71 -51.27
CA GLU A 100 -37.81 -10.25 -52.65
C GLU A 100 -36.78 -10.76 -53.67
N GLY A 101 -35.52 -10.97 -53.27
CA GLY A 101 -34.48 -11.52 -54.16
C GLY A 101 -34.54 -13.04 -54.40
N ASN A 102 -35.50 -13.74 -53.79
CA ASN A 102 -35.67 -15.20 -53.90
C ASN A 102 -36.95 -15.61 -54.67
N ASN A 103 -37.65 -14.66 -55.30
CA ASN A 103 -38.73 -14.87 -56.27
C ASN A 103 -38.27 -14.46 -57.67
#